data_AF-Q1QJ31-F1
#
_entry.id   AF-Q1QJ31-F1
#
_cell.length_a   1.000
_cell.length_b   1.000
_cell.length_c   1.000
_cell.angle_alpha   90.00
_cell.angle_beta   90.00
_cell.angle_gamma   90.00
#
_symmetry.space_group_name_H-M   'P 1'
#
loop_
_entity.id
_entity.type
_entity.pdbx_description
1 polymer ?
#
loop_
_entity_poly.entity_id
_entity_poly.type
_entity_poly.pdbx_seq_one_letter_code
_entity_poly.pdbx_strand_id
1 'polypeptide(L)'
;MTVTTDRLDYVPGSTATFIAAGVNSGRSIRFQIVDLASAPGINGIADVYAPFKVTDGGTGDADRPANGTVVAKWQVPADGSATGAKLQLTATSGSRTAITTFSDAPNKIVS
;
A
#
# COMPACT_ATOMS: atom_id res chain seq x y z
N MET A 1 -13.40 -8.84 -3.05
CA MET A 1 -12.70 -7.58 -3.34
C MET A 1 -11.27 -7.93 -3.66
N THR A 2 -10.60 -7.12 -4.45
CA THR A 2 -9.19 -7.28 -4.78
C THR A 2 -8.44 -6.04 -4.31
N VAL A 3 -7.12 -6.16 -4.18
CA VAL A 3 -6.23 -5.02 -4.00
C VAL A 3 -4.98 -5.24 -4.84
N THR A 4 -4.55 -4.23 -5.58
CA THR A 4 -3.34 -4.23 -6.38
C THR A 4 -2.57 -2.94 -6.18
N THR A 5 -1.35 -2.91 -6.69
CA THR A 5 -0.49 -1.73 -6.73
C THR A 5 -0.16 -1.41 -8.20
N ASP A 6 0.15 -0.16 -8.54
CA ASP A 6 0.44 0.24 -9.93
C ASP A 6 1.82 -0.25 -10.41
N ARG A 7 2.73 -0.51 -9.48
CA ARG A 7 4.05 -1.12 -9.70
C ARG A 7 4.31 -2.21 -8.67
N LEU A 8 5.19 -3.14 -9.02
CA LEU A 8 5.67 -4.19 -8.11
C LEU A 8 6.87 -3.75 -7.26
N ASP A 9 7.55 -2.68 -7.68
CA ASP A 9 8.76 -2.17 -7.04
C ASP A 9 8.78 -0.63 -7.11
N TYR A 10 9.12 0.01 -6.00
CA TYR A 10 9.08 1.45 -5.83
C TYR A 10 10.42 1.94 -5.30
N VAL A 11 10.91 3.08 -5.76
CA VAL A 11 12.11 3.67 -5.15
C VAL A 11 11.78 4.28 -3.79
N PRO A 12 12.72 4.31 -2.83
CA PRO A 12 12.50 4.95 -1.54
C PRO A 12 12.00 6.39 -1.69
N GLY A 13 11.02 6.77 -0.88
CA GLY A 13 10.40 8.10 -0.93
C GLY A 13 9.48 8.35 -2.13
N SER A 14 9.23 7.39 -3.02
CA SER A 14 8.21 7.53 -4.07
C SER A 14 6.79 7.30 -3.55
N THR A 15 5.79 7.48 -4.42
CA THR A 15 4.37 7.26 -4.09
C THR A 15 3.87 5.98 -4.76
N ALA A 16 3.37 5.05 -3.96
CA ALA A 16 2.63 3.90 -4.42
C ALA A 16 1.14 4.22 -4.61
N THR A 17 0.55 3.73 -5.70
CA THR A 17 -0.89 3.82 -5.95
C THR A 17 -1.52 2.46 -5.73
N PHE A 18 -2.46 2.39 -4.80
CA PHE A 18 -3.21 1.19 -4.47
C PHE A 18 -4.60 1.25 -5.08
N ILE A 19 -5.02 0.15 -5.71
CA ILE A 19 -6.33 0.04 -6.34
C ILE A 19 -7.08 -1.08 -5.64
N ALA A 20 -8.15 -0.75 -4.92
CA ALA A 20 -9.03 -1.72 -4.30
C ALA A 20 -10.37 -1.75 -5.05
N ALA A 21 -10.78 -2.92 -5.54
CA ALA A 21 -11.98 -3.05 -6.38
C ALA A 21 -12.98 -4.09 -5.86
N GLY A 22 -14.23 -3.96 -6.28
CA GLY A 22 -15.34 -4.81 -5.83
C GLY A 22 -15.74 -4.53 -4.38
N VAL A 23 -15.57 -3.28 -3.95
CA VAL A 23 -15.99 -2.72 -2.66
C VAL A 23 -17.45 -2.26 -2.83
N ASN A 24 -18.23 -2.23 -1.74
CA ASN A 24 -19.58 -1.69 -1.84
C ASN A 24 -19.50 -0.16 -1.97
N SER A 25 -20.20 0.43 -2.94
CA SER A 25 -20.18 1.87 -3.20
C SER A 25 -20.36 2.71 -1.93
N GLY A 26 -19.49 3.71 -1.75
CA GLY A 26 -19.54 4.61 -0.58
C GLY A 26 -18.98 4.01 0.71
N ARG A 27 -18.43 2.79 0.69
CA ARG A 27 -17.80 2.19 1.88
C ARG A 27 -16.34 2.59 2.02
N SER A 28 -15.91 2.58 3.27
CA SER A 28 -14.52 2.80 3.59
C SER A 28 -13.69 1.52 3.63
N ILE A 29 -12.45 1.66 3.21
CA ILE A 29 -11.41 0.64 3.19
C ILE A 29 -10.31 1.09 4.15
N ARG A 30 -9.89 0.20 5.03
CA ARG A 30 -8.67 0.36 5.83
C ARG A 30 -7.52 -0.31 5.09
N PHE A 31 -6.43 0.42 4.89
CA PHE A 31 -5.18 -0.09 4.34
C PHE A 31 -4.15 -0.20 5.47
N GLN A 32 -3.48 -1.35 5.54
CA GLN A 32 -2.38 -1.63 6.44
C GLN A 32 -1.20 -2.13 5.61
N ILE A 33 -0.02 -1.55 5.85
CA ILE A 33 1.22 -1.96 5.20
C ILE A 33 2.14 -2.48 6.29
N VAL A 34 2.83 -3.58 6.00
CA VAL A 34 3.87 -4.15 6.85
C VAL A 34 5.00 -4.65 5.97
N ASP A 35 6.22 -4.63 6.47
CA ASP A 35 7.29 -5.42 5.88
C ASP A 35 7.02 -6.91 6.16
N LEU A 36 7.39 -7.78 5.23
CA LEU A 36 7.37 -9.21 5.47
C LEU A 36 8.54 -9.59 6.39
N ALA A 37 8.25 -10.36 7.43
CA ALA A 37 9.27 -10.86 8.36
C ALA A 37 10.39 -11.68 7.67
N SER A 38 10.12 -12.27 6.51
CA SER A 38 11.10 -13.02 5.71
C SER A 38 11.97 -12.15 4.82
N ALA A 39 11.64 -10.86 4.65
CA ALA A 39 12.37 -9.91 3.82
C ALA A 39 12.18 -8.48 4.38
N PRO A 40 12.70 -8.20 5.59
CA PRO A 40 12.64 -6.88 6.21
C PRO A 40 13.48 -5.87 5.41
N GLY A 41 13.33 -4.58 5.74
CA GLY A 41 14.17 -3.53 5.18
C GLY A 41 15.63 -3.61 5.64
N ILE A 42 16.44 -2.65 5.18
CA ILE A 42 17.89 -2.61 5.42
C ILE A 42 18.27 -2.54 6.92
N ASN A 43 17.36 -2.06 7.77
CA ASN A 43 17.52 -2.03 9.22
C ASN A 43 17.37 -3.41 9.88
N GLY A 44 16.97 -4.45 9.13
CA GLY A 44 16.72 -5.80 9.62
C GLY A 44 15.45 -5.96 10.46
N ILE A 45 14.60 -4.94 10.51
CA ILE A 45 13.36 -4.90 11.28
C ILE A 45 12.18 -5.04 10.31
N ALA A 46 11.18 -5.85 10.69
CA ALA A 46 9.94 -5.92 9.93
C ALA A 46 8.98 -4.82 10.41
N ASP A 47 9.01 -3.67 9.74
CA ASP A 47 8.27 -2.49 10.17
C ASP A 47 6.75 -2.61 9.93
N VAL A 48 5.96 -1.95 10.79
CA VAL A 48 4.51 -1.84 10.69
C VAL A 48 4.15 -0.38 10.53
N TYR A 49 3.65 -0.01 9.36
CA TYR A 49 3.36 1.39 9.05
C TYR A 49 1.99 1.82 9.59
N ALA A 50 1.82 3.12 9.82
CA ALA A 50 0.55 3.66 10.30
C ALA A 50 -0.58 3.33 9.29
N PRO A 51 -1.67 2.68 9.74
CA PRO A 51 -2.80 2.38 8.86
C PRO A 51 -3.52 3.66 8.47
N PHE A 52 -4.16 3.65 7.30
CA PHE A 52 -5.01 4.74 6.86
C PHE A 52 -6.33 4.21 6.27
N LYS A 53 -7.29 5.11 6.10
CA LYS A 53 -8.65 4.78 5.68
C LYS A 53 -9.07 5.71 4.55
N VAL A 54 -9.64 5.14 3.50
CA VAL A 54 -10.19 5.89 2.36
C VAL A 54 -11.62 5.42 2.13
N THR A 55 -12.53 6.35 1.84
CA THR A 55 -13.92 6.06 1.50
C THR A 55 -14.11 6.15 0.00
N ASP A 56 -14.72 5.13 -0.60
CA ASP A 56 -15.11 5.11 -2.02
C ASP A 56 -16.00 6.30 -2.38
N GLY A 57 -15.50 7.14 -3.27
CA GLY A 57 -16.08 8.43 -3.64
C GLY A 57 -15.87 9.58 -2.65
N GLY A 58 -15.01 9.40 -1.65
CA GLY A 58 -14.72 10.36 -0.59
C GLY A 58 -13.33 10.99 -0.67
N THR A 59 -12.99 11.83 0.32
CA THR A 59 -11.64 12.41 0.43
C THR A 59 -10.60 11.30 0.57
N GLY A 60 -9.51 11.41 -0.20
CA GLY A 60 -8.45 10.42 -0.26
C GLY A 60 -8.65 9.37 -1.34
N ASP A 61 -9.83 9.30 -1.94
CA ASP A 61 -10.09 8.51 -3.12
C ASP A 61 -9.75 9.30 -4.38
N ALA A 62 -8.74 8.84 -5.11
CA ALA A 62 -8.14 9.61 -6.18
C ALA A 62 -8.94 9.57 -7.48
N ASP A 63 -9.78 8.55 -7.70
CA ASP A 63 -10.66 8.50 -8.87
C ASP A 63 -11.92 9.35 -8.65
N ARG A 64 -12.44 9.45 -7.42
CA ARG A 64 -13.50 10.35 -6.88
C ARG A 64 -14.96 9.89 -6.93
N PRO A 65 -15.45 9.08 -7.89
CA PRO A 65 -16.80 8.55 -7.84
C PRO A 65 -16.96 7.42 -6.82
N ALA A 66 -18.14 7.32 -6.19
CA ALA A 66 -18.52 6.14 -5.40
C ALA A 66 -18.88 4.97 -6.33
N ASN A 67 -17.90 4.27 -6.91
CA ASN A 67 -18.09 3.32 -8.02
C ASN A 67 -17.73 1.87 -7.66
N GLY A 68 -17.40 1.58 -6.40
CA GLY A 68 -16.94 0.27 -5.94
C GLY A 68 -15.44 0.03 -6.14
N THR A 69 -14.70 1.06 -6.55
CA THR A 69 -13.24 1.12 -6.68
C THR A 69 -12.74 2.25 -5.80
N VAL A 70 -11.60 2.04 -5.15
CA VAL A 70 -10.87 3.08 -4.42
C VAL A 70 -9.45 3.13 -4.95
N VAL A 71 -9.00 4.32 -5.30
CA VAL A 71 -7.61 4.61 -5.68
C VAL A 71 -6.95 5.40 -4.55
N ALA A 72 -6.11 4.74 -3.76
CA ALA A 72 -5.43 5.35 -2.63
C ALA A 72 -3.94 5.54 -2.92
N LYS A 73 -3.32 6.52 -2.25
CA LYS A 73 -1.88 6.81 -2.37
C LYS A 73 -1.18 6.58 -1.04
N TRP A 74 0.03 6.06 -1.10
CA TRP A 74 0.89 5.87 0.06
C TRP A 74 2.33 6.28 -0.26
N GLN A 75 2.98 6.97 0.68
CA GLN A 75 4.38 7.37 0.55
C GLN A 75 5.27 6.23 1.03
N VAL A 76 6.12 5.70 0.14
CA VAL A 76 7.16 4.74 0.52
C VAL A 76 8.14 5.45 1.46
N PRO A 77 8.59 4.83 2.57
CA PRO A 77 9.50 5.44 3.51
C PRO A 77 10.73 6.04 2.82
N ALA A 78 10.99 7.32 3.11
CA ALA A 78 12.11 8.06 2.54
C ALA A 78 13.35 8.03 3.44
N ASP A 79 13.20 7.62 4.70
CA ASP A 79 14.28 7.51 5.67
C ASP A 79 15.19 6.28 5.43
N GLY A 80 14.82 5.43 4.46
CA GLY A 80 15.55 4.23 4.07
C GLY A 80 15.27 3.01 4.94
N SER A 81 14.40 3.11 5.95
CA SER A 81 14.05 1.97 6.82
C SER A 81 13.55 0.75 6.03
N ALA A 82 12.69 1.00 5.05
CA ALA A 82 12.10 -0.02 4.17
C ALA A 82 13.00 -0.47 3.01
N THR A 83 14.18 0.14 2.79
CA THR A 83 14.96 -0.10 1.57
C THR A 83 15.31 -1.57 1.41
N GLY A 84 14.94 -2.16 0.26
CA GLY A 84 15.13 -3.57 -0.05
C GLY A 84 14.05 -4.51 0.55
N ALA A 85 13.08 -3.98 1.29
CA ALA A 85 12.02 -4.79 1.89
C ALA A 85 11.05 -5.34 0.84
N LYS A 86 10.45 -6.48 1.15
CA LYS A 86 9.19 -6.90 0.54
C LYS A 86 8.05 -6.54 1.48
N LEU A 87 7.10 -5.74 1.01
CA LEU A 87 5.97 -5.24 1.78
C LEU A 87 4.69 -6.01 1.44
N GLN A 88 3.83 -6.14 2.42
CA GLN A 88 2.47 -6.65 2.29
C GLN A 88 1.46 -5.53 2.52
N LEU A 89 0.59 -5.30 1.54
CA LEU A 89 -0.59 -4.45 1.66
C LEU A 89 -1.80 -5.32 1.99
N THR A 90 -2.44 -5.04 3.13
CA THR A 90 -3.73 -5.60 3.49
C THR A 90 -4.79 -4.52 3.38
N ALA A 91 -5.81 -4.76 2.54
CA ALA A 91 -7.02 -3.94 2.48
C ALA A 91 -8.16 -4.65 3.20
N THR A 92 -8.95 -3.91 4.00
CA THR A 92 -10.12 -4.43 4.72
C THR A 92 -11.33 -3.51 4.54
N SER A 93 -12.46 -4.08 4.13
CA SER A 93 -13.77 -3.40 4.04
C SER A 93 -14.85 -4.28 4.66
N GLY A 94 -15.30 -3.93 5.87
CA GLY A 94 -16.20 -4.78 6.65
C GLY A 94 -15.53 -6.11 7.00
N SER A 95 -16.17 -7.23 6.68
CA SER A 95 -15.61 -8.58 6.87
C SER A 95 -14.74 -9.07 5.70
N ARG A 96 -14.56 -8.27 4.65
CA ARG A 96 -13.82 -8.66 3.45
C ARG A 96 -12.39 -8.14 3.54
N THR A 97 -11.44 -9.03 3.26
CA THR A 97 -9.99 -8.74 3.23
C THR A 97 -9.40 -9.12 1.88
N ALA A 98 -8.44 -8.34 1.40
CA ALA A 98 -7.62 -8.64 0.24
C ALA A 98 -6.17 -8.26 0.54
N ILE A 99 -5.23 -9.02 -0.03
CA ILE A 99 -3.80 -8.86 0.21
C ILE A 99 -3.06 -8.82 -1.13
N THR A 100 -2.03 -7.98 -1.22
CA THR A 100 -1.03 -8.03 -2.28
C THR A 100 0.35 -7.71 -1.70
N THR A 101 1.41 -7.95 -2.48
CA THR A 101 2.78 -7.63 -2.08
C THR A 101 3.49 -6.80 -3.14
N PHE A 102 4.37 -5.91 -2.70
CA PHE A 102 5.24 -5.08 -3.54
C PHE A 102 6.58 -4.87 -2.82
N SER A 103 7.54 -4.20 -3.44
CA SER A 103 8.86 -3.95 -2.86
C SER A 103 9.19 -2.46 -2.77
N ASP A 104 10.05 -2.13 -1.81
CA ASP A 104 10.85 -0.92 -1.82
C ASP A 104 12.24 -1.28 -2.37
N ALA A 105 12.61 -0.65 -3.47
CA ALA A 105 13.79 -0.98 -4.24
C ALA A 105 15.05 -0.73 -3.38
N PRO A 106 16.11 -1.54 -3.55
CA PRO A 106 17.40 -1.15 -3.01
C PRO A 106 17.79 0.21 -3.60
N ASN A 107 18.31 1.11 -2.76
CA ASN A 107 18.91 2.35 -3.25
C ASN A 107 19.92 1.95 -4.34
N LYS A 108 19.68 2.41 -5.57
CA LYS A 108 20.61 2.18 -6.68
C LYS A 108 21.88 2.95 -6.31
N ILE A 109 22.83 2.28 -5.67
CA ILE A 109 24.21 2.76 -5.67
C ILE A 109 24.58 2.70 -7.15
N VAL A 110 24.62 3.85 -7.81
CA VAL A 110 25.24 3.97 -9.12
C VAL A 110 26.69 3.51 -8.95
N SER A 111 26.97 2.29 -9.40
CA SER A 111 28.31 1.76 -9.58
C SER A 111 28.98 2.42 -10.77
#